data_AF-A0A851YL03-F1
#
_entry.id   AF-A0A851YL03-F1
#
_cell.length_a   1.000
_cell.length_b   1.000
_cell.length_c   1.000
_cell.angle_alpha   90.00
_cell.angle_beta   90.00
_cell.angle_gamma   90.00
#
_symmetry.space_group_name_H-M   'P 1'
#
loop_
_entity.id
_entity.type
_entity.pdbx_description
1 polymer ?
#
loop_
_entity_poly.entity_id
_entity_poly.type
_entity_poly.pdbx_seq_one_letter_code
_entity_poly.pdbx_strand_id
1 'polypeptide(L)'
;GFDDLHACADPGAPEHGYKTPSAGVFFESVVVRFHCQEGYRLNGTSKKLCVRHFNGSLSWKPSDKPVCLQEVTDCLVPHVEDAEIHNKTYRTGDKLIISCHEGFQIRYPDLDNMISICQDDGTWDNLPICQGCLRPLVLPHSYINISEFESSFPIGTVVYYQCFPGYKLEGAEALECMYNLIWSDSPPRCLDVEVCPLPPMVSHGDYICHPRPCERYNHGTVVEFYCDPGYTLTNDYKYITCQYGEWFPSYQVYCVKTEQTWPNTQETLLTTWKIVAFTATSVLLVLLLVILARMFQTKFKTHFLPRGNQEGSMGDPDFVVVDGVPVMLPSYDEAVSSGLNALAPGYSATTDQGHILQSEDQNPPAYPGPRITDTLPSNFEAYDSRSDSSELLQSLYPSPACQAAALPSSDRTDISCSTTGEAVSTSLRIDIAD
;
A
#
# COMPACT_ATOMS: atom_id res chain seq x y z
N GLY A 1 23.81 69.09 37.62
CA GLY A 1 22.43 69.20 37.13
C GLY A 1 22.49 69.85 35.77
N PHE A 2 21.79 69.28 34.80
CA PHE A 2 21.54 69.87 33.50
C PHE A 2 20.06 69.61 33.19
N ASP A 3 19.33 70.71 33.02
CA ASP A 3 17.95 70.87 32.55
C ASP A 3 16.92 69.76 32.81
N ASP A 4 15.96 70.09 33.69
CA ASP A 4 14.58 69.63 33.56
C ASP A 4 14.04 70.06 32.19
N LEU A 5 14.21 69.21 31.18
CA LEU A 5 13.67 69.41 29.84
C LEU A 5 12.14 69.55 29.94
N HIS A 6 11.66 70.79 29.86
CA HIS A 6 10.24 71.13 29.74
C HIS A 6 9.68 70.77 28.35
N ALA A 7 9.86 69.51 27.95
CA ALA A 7 9.41 68.94 26.69
C ALA A 7 8.92 67.49 26.92
N CYS A 8 7.99 67.04 26.07
CA CYS A 8 7.70 65.62 25.95
C CYS A 8 8.90 64.88 25.33
N ALA A 9 9.16 63.67 25.82
CA ALA A 9 10.10 62.75 25.18
C ALA A 9 9.68 62.45 23.72
N ASP A 10 10.63 62.09 22.86
CA ASP A 10 10.32 61.72 21.48
C ASP A 10 9.31 60.54 21.44
N PRO A 11 8.14 60.66 20.76
CA PRO A 11 7.14 59.60 20.73
C PRO A 11 7.52 58.40 19.85
N GLY A 12 8.65 58.45 19.13
CA GLY A 12 9.04 57.52 18.08
C GLY A 12 8.26 57.74 16.78
N ALA A 13 8.58 56.94 15.76
CA ALA A 13 7.73 56.72 14.59
C ALA A 13 7.26 55.25 14.61
N PRO A 14 6.06 54.93 14.10
CA PRO A 14 5.68 53.55 13.86
C PRO A 14 6.62 52.90 12.84
N GLU A 15 6.84 51.59 12.98
CA GLU A 15 7.43 50.77 11.93
C GLU A 15 6.59 50.90 10.65
N HIS A 16 7.24 50.92 9.48
CA HIS A 16 6.61 51.27 8.19
C HIS A 16 5.83 52.61 8.16
N GLY A 17 6.24 53.59 8.96
CA GLY A 17 5.65 54.93 8.94
C GLY A 17 6.58 56.05 9.38
N TYR A 18 6.04 57.26 9.47
CA TYR A 18 6.76 58.47 9.81
C TYR A 18 5.88 59.46 10.58
N LYS A 19 6.52 60.43 11.22
CA LYS A 19 5.86 61.48 12.00
C LYS A 19 6.20 62.88 11.49
N THR A 20 5.29 63.83 11.70
CA THR A 20 5.55 65.26 11.47
C THR A 20 5.25 66.09 12.73
N PRO A 21 6.16 66.96 13.19
CA PRO A 21 7.55 67.13 12.72
C PRO A 21 8.42 65.88 13.01
N SER A 22 9.41 65.64 12.15
CA SER A 22 10.26 64.44 12.16
C SER A 22 11.31 64.43 13.27
N ALA A 23 11.82 65.60 13.65
CA ALA A 23 12.77 65.80 14.75
C ALA A 23 12.54 67.16 15.41
N GLY A 24 13.00 67.33 16.66
CA GLY A 24 12.93 68.59 17.40
C GLY A 24 12.70 68.40 18.89
N VAL A 25 12.59 69.51 19.62
CA VAL A 25 12.19 69.53 21.03
C VAL A 25 10.68 69.75 21.13
N PHE A 26 9.97 68.83 21.78
CA PHE A 26 8.50 68.80 21.81
C PHE A 26 7.94 69.53 23.04
N PHE A 27 7.87 70.87 22.99
CA PHE A 27 7.31 71.69 24.06
C PHE A 27 5.80 71.43 24.29
N GLU A 28 5.26 72.00 25.37
CA GLU A 28 3.82 71.98 25.65
C GLU A 28 2.99 72.49 24.46
N SER A 29 1.82 71.89 24.25
CA SER A 29 0.88 72.15 23.14
C SER A 29 1.37 71.78 21.73
N VAL A 30 2.58 71.21 21.58
CA VAL A 30 3.02 70.66 20.28
C VAL A 30 2.18 69.45 19.89
N VAL A 31 1.73 69.43 18.62
CA VAL A 31 1.02 68.30 18.01
C VAL A 31 1.94 67.57 17.05
N VAL A 32 2.14 66.27 17.30
CA VAL A 32 2.80 65.34 16.37
C VAL A 32 1.73 64.56 15.62
N ARG A 33 1.85 64.46 14.30
CA ARG A 33 0.98 63.65 13.43
C ARG A 33 1.73 62.42 12.91
N PHE A 34 1.04 61.30 12.81
CA PHE A 34 1.58 60.02 12.34
C PHE A 34 0.99 59.66 10.98
N HIS A 35 1.84 59.09 10.12
CA HIS A 35 1.54 58.72 8.75
C HIS A 35 2.20 57.36 8.48
N CYS A 36 1.66 56.59 7.55
CA CYS A 36 2.25 55.33 7.12
C CYS A 36 2.90 55.47 5.74
N GLN A 37 3.76 54.52 5.41
CA GLN A 37 4.28 54.33 4.07
C GLN A 37 3.18 53.76 3.15
N GLU A 38 3.43 53.80 1.84
CA GLU A 38 2.52 53.21 0.84
C GLU A 38 2.36 51.70 1.09
N GLY A 39 1.13 51.18 0.96
CA GLY A 39 0.79 49.79 1.31
C GLY A 39 0.61 49.54 2.82
N TYR A 40 0.54 50.58 3.65
CA TYR A 40 0.28 50.44 5.09
C TYR A 40 -0.81 51.42 5.58
N ARG A 41 -1.78 50.90 6.34
CA ARG A 41 -2.84 51.66 6.99
C ARG A 41 -2.51 51.97 8.45
N LEU A 42 -2.81 53.19 8.90
CA LEU A 42 -2.59 53.59 10.29
C LEU A 42 -3.66 53.00 11.21
N ASN A 43 -3.25 52.15 12.14
CA ASN A 43 -4.07 51.68 13.25
C ASN A 43 -3.76 52.48 14.53
N GLY A 44 -4.80 52.95 15.22
CA GLY A 44 -4.67 53.83 16.37
C GLY A 44 -4.71 55.33 16.01
N THR A 45 -4.08 56.17 16.83
CA THR A 45 -4.30 57.63 16.78
C THR A 45 -3.35 58.37 15.84
N SER A 46 -3.92 59.09 14.86
CA SER A 46 -3.18 59.88 13.86
C SER A 46 -2.50 61.14 14.39
N LYS A 47 -2.77 61.54 15.64
CA LYS A 47 -2.18 62.71 16.27
C LYS A 47 -2.01 62.54 17.78
N LYS A 48 -0.91 63.06 18.32
CA LYS A 48 -0.65 63.18 19.76
C LYS A 48 -0.35 64.63 20.12
N LEU A 49 -0.85 65.07 21.28
CA LEU A 49 -0.64 66.39 21.86
C LEU A 49 0.28 66.28 23.08
N CYS A 50 1.32 67.10 23.15
CA CYS A 50 2.13 67.22 24.36
C CYS A 50 1.39 68.10 25.39
N VAL A 51 1.02 67.52 26.54
CA VAL A 51 0.27 68.22 27.59
C VAL A 51 1.02 68.22 28.92
N ARG A 52 0.92 69.32 29.66
CA ARG A 52 1.40 69.41 31.04
C ARG A 52 0.36 68.85 32.00
N HIS A 53 0.81 68.05 32.95
CA HIS A 53 -0.01 67.53 34.06
C HIS A 53 0.13 68.43 35.30
N PHE A 54 -0.78 68.27 36.26
CA PHE A 54 -0.80 69.04 37.51
C PHE A 54 0.47 68.89 38.38
N ASN A 55 1.21 67.80 38.21
CA ASN A 55 2.52 67.57 38.85
C ASN A 55 3.69 68.28 38.14
N GLY A 56 3.42 69.06 37.09
CA GLY A 56 4.42 69.78 36.29
C GLY A 56 5.05 68.98 35.15
N SER A 57 4.86 67.65 35.09
CA SER A 57 5.45 66.81 34.05
C SER A 57 4.70 66.91 32.71
N LEU A 58 5.41 66.63 31.61
CA LEU A 58 4.89 66.68 30.25
C LEU A 58 4.75 65.26 29.70
N SER A 59 3.62 64.95 29.06
CA SER A 59 3.42 63.67 28.38
C SER A 59 2.54 63.80 27.15
N TRP A 60 2.61 62.80 26.28
CA TRP A 60 1.71 62.68 25.15
C TRP A 60 0.30 62.24 25.59
N LYS A 61 -0.72 62.88 25.03
CA LYS A 61 -2.10 62.37 24.99
C LYS A 61 -2.58 62.23 23.54
N PRO A 62 -3.18 61.07 23.17
CA PRO A 62 -3.24 59.83 23.94
C PRO A 62 -1.86 59.17 24.10
N SER A 63 -1.73 58.29 25.09
CA SER A 63 -0.51 57.52 25.38
C SER A 63 -0.18 56.49 24.30
N ASP A 64 -1.22 55.91 23.71
CA ASP A 64 -1.18 54.66 22.94
C ASP A 64 -0.35 54.81 21.68
N LYS A 65 0.50 53.82 21.37
CA LYS A 65 1.39 53.89 20.20
C LYS A 65 0.58 53.56 18.94
N PRO A 66 0.50 54.45 17.93
CA PRO A 66 -0.05 54.08 16.65
C PRO A 66 0.88 53.08 15.96
N VAL A 67 0.30 52.22 15.12
CA VAL A 67 1.02 51.18 14.37
C VAL A 67 0.58 51.26 12.92
N CYS A 68 1.52 51.16 11.98
CA CYS A 68 1.18 50.98 10.57
C CYS A 68 1.06 49.49 10.30
N LEU A 69 -0.13 49.03 9.94
CA LEU A 69 -0.38 47.65 9.55
C LEU A 69 -0.37 47.55 8.03
N GLN A 70 0.22 46.49 7.50
CA GLN A 70 0.22 46.26 6.05
C GLN A 70 -1.22 46.17 5.55
N GLU A 71 -1.51 46.89 4.47
CA GLU A 71 -2.80 46.87 3.80
C GLU A 71 -2.78 45.70 2.81
N VAL A 72 -3.40 44.59 3.20
CA VAL A 72 -3.54 43.40 2.35
C VAL A 72 -4.66 43.65 1.34
N THR A 73 -4.35 44.43 0.31
CA THR A 73 -5.30 44.77 -0.77
C THR A 73 -5.46 43.67 -1.81
N ASP A 74 -4.57 42.69 -1.80
CA ASP A 74 -4.42 41.72 -2.88
C ASP A 74 -4.56 40.30 -2.30
N CYS A 75 -5.47 39.51 -2.85
CA CYS A 75 -5.65 38.11 -2.47
C CYS A 75 -4.52 37.24 -3.03
N LEU A 76 -4.13 36.23 -2.25
CA LEU A 76 -3.24 35.18 -2.73
C LEU A 76 -3.92 34.43 -3.88
N VAL A 77 -3.16 34.15 -4.94
CA VAL A 77 -3.60 33.25 -6.00
C VAL A 77 -3.85 31.88 -5.37
N PRO A 78 -5.09 31.34 -5.44
CA PRO A 78 -5.40 30.09 -4.77
C PRO A 78 -4.76 28.91 -5.52
N HIS A 79 -4.60 27.78 -4.83
CA HIS A 79 -4.30 26.51 -5.48
C HIS A 79 -5.59 25.72 -5.59
N VAL A 80 -5.95 25.31 -6.82
CA VAL A 80 -7.13 24.49 -7.11
C VAL A 80 -6.64 23.33 -7.98
N GLU A 81 -6.86 22.11 -7.52
CA GLU A 81 -6.49 20.91 -8.27
C GLU A 81 -7.24 20.85 -9.61
N ASP A 82 -6.58 20.29 -10.63
CA ASP A 82 -7.11 20.16 -11.98
C ASP A 82 -7.63 21.47 -12.61
N ALA A 83 -6.95 22.59 -12.35
CA ALA A 83 -7.33 23.91 -12.84
C ALA A 83 -6.15 24.79 -13.30
N GLU A 84 -6.43 25.66 -14.27
CA GLU A 84 -5.56 26.78 -14.69
C GLU A 84 -6.15 28.12 -14.22
N ILE A 85 -5.34 28.94 -13.56
CA ILE A 85 -5.70 30.27 -13.08
C ILE A 85 -4.94 31.31 -13.91
N HIS A 86 -5.70 32.24 -14.51
CA HIS A 86 -5.19 33.08 -15.60
C HIS A 86 -4.47 34.35 -15.12
N ASN A 87 -4.92 34.97 -14.02
CA ASN A 87 -4.27 36.18 -13.50
C ASN A 87 -3.29 35.83 -12.38
N LYS A 88 -2.22 36.65 -12.28
CA LYS A 88 -1.14 36.48 -11.29
C LYS A 88 -1.33 37.32 -10.02
N THR A 89 -2.30 38.23 -10.03
CA THR A 89 -2.61 39.18 -8.96
C THR A 89 -4.10 39.48 -9.00
N TYR A 90 -4.75 39.50 -7.84
CA TYR A 90 -6.16 39.83 -7.67
C TYR A 90 -6.28 40.83 -6.53
N ARG A 91 -6.94 41.96 -6.77
CA ARG A 91 -7.23 42.99 -5.75
C ARG A 91 -8.59 42.74 -5.12
N THR A 92 -8.84 43.33 -3.95
CA THR A 92 -10.17 43.40 -3.34
C THR A 92 -11.23 43.83 -4.37
N GLY A 93 -12.28 43.02 -4.50
CA GLY A 93 -13.36 43.16 -5.48
C GLY A 93 -13.13 42.46 -6.83
N ASP A 94 -11.93 41.99 -7.13
CA ASP A 94 -11.66 41.22 -8.35
C ASP A 94 -12.30 39.82 -8.28
N LYS A 95 -12.73 39.33 -9.44
CA LYS A 95 -13.29 37.98 -9.61
C LYS A 95 -12.20 37.00 -10.04
N LEU A 96 -12.19 35.80 -9.47
CA LEU A 96 -11.28 34.72 -9.87
C LEU A 96 -11.51 34.36 -11.35
N ILE A 97 -10.42 34.23 -12.12
CA ILE A 97 -10.45 33.81 -13.53
C ILE A 97 -9.77 32.45 -13.63
N ILE A 98 -10.57 31.40 -13.67
CA ILE A 98 -10.18 30.01 -13.55
C ILE A 98 -10.87 29.16 -14.63
N SER A 99 -10.15 28.17 -15.16
CA SER A 99 -10.72 27.10 -16.00
C SER A 99 -10.26 25.75 -15.49
N CYS A 100 -11.18 24.79 -15.40
CA CYS A 100 -10.81 23.41 -15.13
C CYS A 100 -10.12 22.76 -16.34
N HIS A 101 -9.26 21.78 -16.08
CA HIS A 101 -8.69 20.92 -17.10
C HIS A 101 -9.76 20.11 -17.84
N GLU A 102 -9.39 19.56 -18.99
CA GLU A 102 -10.29 18.78 -19.84
C GLU A 102 -10.93 17.61 -19.06
N GLY A 103 -12.26 17.47 -19.18
CA GLY A 103 -13.04 16.46 -18.48
C GLY A 103 -13.48 16.82 -17.06
N PHE A 104 -13.08 17.96 -16.50
CA PHE A 104 -13.56 18.46 -15.20
C PHE A 104 -14.54 19.63 -15.38
N GLN A 105 -15.45 19.82 -14.42
CA GLN A 105 -16.37 20.96 -14.39
C GLN A 105 -16.20 21.76 -13.09
N ILE A 106 -16.35 23.08 -13.18
CA ILE A 106 -16.28 23.96 -12.02
C ILE A 106 -17.50 23.74 -11.12
N ARG A 107 -17.27 23.55 -9.81
CA ARG A 107 -18.31 23.54 -8.79
C ARG A 107 -17.96 24.48 -7.65
N TYR A 108 -18.97 25.19 -7.17
CA TYR A 108 -18.86 26.13 -6.07
C TYR A 108 -19.46 25.50 -4.79
N PRO A 109 -18.80 25.64 -3.62
CA PRO A 109 -19.33 25.20 -2.34
C PRO A 109 -20.69 25.82 -1.99
N ASP A 110 -20.82 27.15 -2.16
CA ASP A 110 -22.12 27.83 -2.15
C ASP A 110 -22.74 27.75 -3.56
N LEU A 111 -23.93 27.14 -3.63
CA LEU A 111 -24.68 26.92 -4.86
C LEU A 111 -25.47 28.16 -5.32
N ASP A 112 -25.75 29.11 -4.42
CA ASP A 112 -26.46 30.35 -4.72
C ASP A 112 -25.51 31.42 -5.31
N ASN A 113 -24.20 31.33 -5.03
CA ASN A 113 -23.18 32.26 -5.52
C ASN A 113 -22.12 31.58 -6.41
N MET A 114 -22.35 31.51 -7.72
CA MET A 114 -21.43 30.86 -8.68
C MET A 114 -20.20 31.73 -9.07
N ILE A 115 -19.70 32.56 -8.16
CA ILE A 115 -18.56 33.48 -8.38
C ILE A 115 -17.69 33.50 -7.13
N SER A 116 -16.37 33.51 -7.34
CA SER A 116 -15.37 33.76 -6.29
C SER A 116 -14.83 35.19 -6.41
N ILE A 117 -14.91 35.97 -5.33
CA ILE A 117 -14.52 37.37 -5.24
C ILE A 117 -13.47 37.55 -4.12
N CYS A 118 -12.41 38.30 -4.43
CA CYS A 118 -11.39 38.69 -3.48
C CYS A 118 -11.94 39.70 -2.46
N GLN A 119 -11.83 39.40 -1.17
CA GLN A 119 -12.40 40.19 -0.07
C GLN A 119 -11.41 41.25 0.49
N ASP A 120 -11.92 42.15 1.33
CA ASP A 120 -11.16 43.21 2.02
C ASP A 120 -10.07 42.68 2.97
N ASP A 121 -10.11 41.39 3.33
CA ASP A 121 -9.16 40.72 4.21
C ASP A 121 -8.09 39.89 3.47
N GLY A 122 -8.11 39.90 2.13
CA GLY A 122 -7.19 39.13 1.29
C GLY A 122 -7.60 37.65 1.09
N THR A 123 -8.82 37.26 1.48
CA THR A 123 -9.35 35.91 1.27
C THR A 123 -10.36 35.82 0.12
N TRP A 124 -10.68 34.60 -0.30
CA TRP A 124 -11.71 34.31 -1.30
C TRP A 124 -12.99 33.87 -0.60
N ASP A 125 -14.13 34.45 -0.97
CA ASP A 125 -15.44 34.17 -0.36
C ASP A 125 -15.99 32.76 -0.65
N ASN A 126 -15.91 32.33 -1.92
CA ASN A 126 -16.46 31.06 -2.37
C ASN A 126 -15.51 30.40 -3.39
N LEU A 127 -14.39 29.86 -2.89
CA LEU A 127 -13.37 29.25 -3.74
C LEU A 127 -13.92 27.96 -4.41
N PRO A 128 -13.91 27.85 -5.75
CA PRO A 128 -14.43 26.68 -6.43
C PRO A 128 -13.47 25.49 -6.41
N ILE A 129 -14.01 24.31 -6.71
CA ILE A 129 -13.28 23.10 -7.03
C ILE A 129 -13.52 22.71 -8.49
N CYS A 130 -12.53 22.07 -9.12
CA CYS A 130 -12.72 21.37 -10.38
C CYS A 130 -13.05 19.92 -10.10
N GLN A 131 -14.26 19.49 -10.49
CA GLN A 131 -14.82 18.20 -10.15
C GLN A 131 -15.19 17.42 -11.41
N GLY A 132 -14.75 16.16 -11.46
CA GLY A 132 -15.17 15.14 -12.40
C GLY A 132 -16.18 14.17 -11.75
N CYS A 133 -16.21 12.92 -12.18
CA CYS A 133 -16.93 11.89 -11.44
C CYS A 133 -16.25 11.63 -10.10
N LEU A 134 -17.04 11.55 -9.02
CA LEU A 134 -16.54 11.18 -7.69
C LEU A 134 -15.98 9.76 -7.71
N ARG A 135 -14.97 9.49 -6.86
CA ARG A 135 -14.40 8.14 -6.68
C ARG A 135 -15.50 7.08 -6.50
N PRO A 136 -15.55 6.05 -7.37
CA PRO A 136 -16.56 5.01 -7.28
C PRO A 136 -16.26 4.08 -6.10
N LEU A 137 -17.29 3.40 -5.60
CA LEU A 137 -17.16 2.57 -4.39
C LEU A 137 -16.24 1.37 -4.65
N VAL A 138 -15.22 1.19 -3.81
CA VAL A 138 -14.41 -0.04 -3.78
C VAL A 138 -15.18 -1.08 -2.97
N LEU A 139 -15.43 -2.25 -3.58
CA LEU A 139 -16.29 -3.28 -3.00
C LEU A 139 -15.47 -4.35 -2.28
N PRO A 140 -16.01 -5.00 -1.23
CA PRO A 140 -15.39 -6.18 -0.63
C PRO A 140 -15.10 -7.25 -1.68
N HIS A 141 -13.95 -7.93 -1.54
CA HIS A 141 -13.52 -9.00 -2.44
C HIS A 141 -13.38 -8.58 -3.92
N SER A 142 -13.05 -7.31 -4.18
CA SER A 142 -12.80 -6.77 -5.52
C SER A 142 -11.50 -5.97 -5.62
N TYR A 143 -10.92 -5.98 -6.82
CA TYR A 143 -9.89 -5.06 -7.29
C TYR A 143 -10.55 -4.00 -8.20
N ILE A 144 -9.99 -2.79 -8.19
CA ILE A 144 -10.31 -1.71 -9.13
C ILE A 144 -9.01 -1.04 -9.58
N ASN A 145 -8.94 -0.58 -10.83
CA ASN A 145 -7.75 -0.01 -11.46
C ASN A 145 -7.51 1.50 -11.16
N ILE A 146 -7.76 1.96 -9.93
CA ILE A 146 -7.59 3.38 -9.55
C ILE A 146 -6.55 3.56 -8.42
N SER A 147 -5.90 4.73 -8.36
CA SER A 147 -4.97 5.09 -7.27
C SER A 147 -5.71 5.16 -5.93
N GLU A 148 -5.01 5.09 -4.79
CA GLU A 148 -5.64 5.30 -3.47
C GLU A 148 -5.99 6.78 -3.23
N PHE A 149 -5.22 7.71 -3.80
CA PHE A 149 -5.29 9.14 -3.52
C PHE A 149 -6.25 9.94 -4.43
N GLU A 150 -6.69 9.35 -5.54
CA GLU A 150 -7.58 10.01 -6.51
C GLU A 150 -9.02 10.08 -6.01
N SER A 151 -9.57 11.28 -5.82
CA SER A 151 -10.94 11.50 -5.35
C SER A 151 -11.93 11.86 -6.46
N SER A 152 -11.43 12.27 -7.63
CA SER A 152 -12.19 12.80 -8.76
C SER A 152 -11.56 12.34 -10.08
N PHE A 153 -12.38 12.02 -11.08
CA PHE A 153 -11.96 11.44 -12.36
C PHE A 153 -12.57 12.20 -13.54
N PRO A 154 -11.79 12.61 -14.57
CA PRO A 154 -12.32 13.35 -15.72
C PRO A 154 -13.33 12.55 -16.54
N ILE A 155 -14.23 13.25 -17.22
CA ILE A 155 -15.18 12.70 -18.20
C ILE A 155 -14.43 11.85 -19.25
N GLY A 156 -14.96 10.67 -19.56
CA GLY A 156 -14.34 9.67 -20.43
C GLY A 156 -13.35 8.73 -19.73
N THR A 157 -13.06 8.93 -18.43
CA THR A 157 -12.30 7.93 -17.66
C THR A 157 -13.08 6.63 -17.58
N VAL A 158 -12.42 5.50 -17.87
CA VAL A 158 -12.98 4.15 -17.70
C VAL A 158 -12.25 3.40 -16.59
N VAL A 159 -13.00 2.96 -15.59
CA VAL A 159 -12.51 2.10 -14.51
C VAL A 159 -13.02 0.67 -14.69
N TYR A 160 -12.22 -0.32 -14.30
CA TYR A 160 -12.49 -1.74 -14.42
C TYR A 160 -12.51 -2.39 -13.03
N TYR A 161 -13.53 -3.21 -12.78
CA TYR A 161 -13.68 -4.02 -11.59
C TYR A 161 -13.34 -5.48 -11.88
N GLN A 162 -12.65 -6.13 -10.94
CA GLN A 162 -12.36 -7.55 -11.00
C GLN A 162 -12.57 -8.19 -9.64
N CYS A 163 -13.30 -9.30 -9.56
CA CYS A 163 -13.47 -10.00 -8.29
C CYS A 163 -12.23 -10.81 -7.89
N PHE A 164 -12.03 -10.99 -6.59
CA PHE A 164 -11.01 -11.89 -6.05
C PHE A 164 -11.32 -13.34 -6.49
N PRO A 165 -10.30 -14.22 -6.59
CA PRO A 165 -10.52 -15.63 -6.90
C PRO A 165 -11.55 -16.26 -5.95
N GLY A 166 -12.59 -16.88 -6.52
CA GLY A 166 -13.72 -17.45 -5.77
C GLY A 166 -14.95 -16.57 -5.62
N TYR A 167 -14.92 -15.38 -6.20
CA TYR A 167 -16.09 -14.51 -6.30
C TYR A 167 -16.46 -14.29 -7.77
N LYS A 168 -17.76 -14.28 -8.05
CA LYS A 168 -18.33 -14.00 -9.37
C LYS A 168 -18.77 -12.54 -9.42
N LEU A 169 -18.40 -11.84 -10.50
CA LEU A 169 -18.86 -10.49 -10.76
C LEU A 169 -20.33 -10.51 -11.22
N GLU A 170 -21.16 -9.73 -10.54
CA GLU A 170 -22.56 -9.44 -10.87
C GLU A 170 -22.69 -7.93 -11.10
N GLY A 171 -23.10 -7.52 -12.30
CA GLY A 171 -23.18 -6.11 -12.72
C GLY A 171 -22.17 -5.77 -13.82
N ALA A 172 -21.88 -4.48 -13.98
CA ALA A 172 -20.96 -3.98 -15.00
C ALA A 172 -19.49 -4.26 -14.63
N GLU A 173 -18.70 -4.80 -15.57
CA GLU A 173 -17.26 -5.00 -15.39
C GLU A 173 -16.45 -3.70 -15.48
N ALA A 174 -16.99 -2.68 -16.15
CA ALA A 174 -16.37 -1.39 -16.35
C ALA A 174 -17.38 -0.25 -16.20
N LEU A 175 -16.95 0.88 -15.62
CA LEU A 175 -17.72 2.11 -15.51
C LEU A 175 -17.01 3.25 -16.25
N GLU A 176 -17.75 4.02 -17.04
CA GLU A 176 -17.27 5.23 -17.72
C GLU A 176 -17.78 6.49 -17.01
N CYS A 177 -16.92 7.49 -16.84
CA CYS A 177 -17.33 8.78 -16.30
C CYS A 177 -18.07 9.61 -17.37
N MET A 178 -19.38 9.76 -17.21
CA MET A 178 -20.23 10.44 -18.19
C MET A 178 -20.18 11.97 -18.05
N TYR A 179 -20.60 12.68 -19.11
CA TYR A 179 -20.61 14.15 -19.19
C TYR A 179 -21.39 14.87 -18.08
N ASN A 180 -22.29 14.19 -17.37
CA ASN A 180 -23.06 14.69 -16.25
C ASN A 180 -22.36 14.48 -14.88
N LEU A 181 -21.11 14.01 -14.89
CA LEU A 181 -20.29 13.64 -13.72
C LEU A 181 -20.84 12.46 -12.91
N ILE A 182 -21.58 11.57 -13.57
CA ILE A 182 -22.11 10.33 -13.00
C ILE A 182 -21.47 9.16 -13.76
N TRP A 183 -21.19 8.06 -13.06
CA TRP A 183 -20.73 6.83 -13.70
C TRP A 183 -21.81 6.20 -14.58
N SER A 184 -21.42 5.55 -15.66
CA SER A 184 -22.32 4.94 -16.66
C SER A 184 -23.26 3.86 -16.08
N ASP A 185 -22.85 3.20 -15.00
CA ASP A 185 -23.63 2.22 -14.25
C ASP A 185 -23.26 2.32 -12.75
N SER A 186 -24.00 1.57 -11.92
CA SER A 186 -23.68 1.30 -10.53
C SER A 186 -22.47 0.35 -10.38
N PRO A 187 -21.66 0.48 -9.31
CA PRO A 187 -20.61 -0.48 -9.01
C PRO A 187 -21.15 -1.91 -8.88
N PRO A 188 -20.43 -2.93 -9.40
CA PRO A 188 -20.88 -4.31 -9.41
C PRO A 188 -20.90 -4.93 -8.00
N ARG A 189 -21.10 -6.25 -7.92
CA ARG A 189 -20.99 -7.03 -6.68
C ARG A 189 -20.14 -8.27 -6.93
N CYS A 190 -19.32 -8.64 -5.96
CA CYS A 190 -18.58 -9.89 -5.96
C CYS A 190 -19.31 -10.88 -5.05
N LEU A 191 -20.05 -11.81 -5.65
CA LEU A 191 -20.81 -12.85 -4.94
C LEU A 191 -19.96 -14.10 -4.76
N ASP A 192 -20.14 -14.84 -3.67
CA ASP A 192 -19.52 -16.16 -3.49
C ASP A 192 -19.82 -17.07 -4.70
N VAL A 193 -18.79 -17.64 -5.32
CA VAL A 193 -18.97 -18.74 -6.29
C VAL A 193 -19.40 -20.01 -5.55
N GLU A 194 -20.07 -20.92 -6.24
CA GLU A 194 -20.37 -22.25 -5.70
C GLU A 194 -19.11 -22.89 -5.09
N VAL A 195 -19.26 -23.33 -3.85
CA VAL A 195 -18.24 -24.05 -3.09
C VAL A 195 -18.05 -25.41 -3.75
N CYS A 196 -16.82 -25.86 -3.94
CA CYS A 196 -16.59 -27.20 -4.44
C CYS A 196 -17.26 -28.25 -3.52
N PRO A 197 -17.80 -29.36 -4.08
CA PRO A 197 -18.35 -30.44 -3.27
C PRO A 197 -17.27 -31.02 -2.35
N LEU A 198 -17.67 -31.81 -1.35
CA LEU A 198 -16.67 -32.51 -0.52
C LEU A 198 -15.68 -33.27 -1.42
N PRO A 199 -14.36 -33.19 -1.15
CA PRO A 199 -13.35 -33.92 -1.91
C PRO A 199 -13.65 -35.42 -2.01
N PRO A 200 -13.29 -36.08 -3.12
CA PRO A 200 -13.51 -37.51 -3.29
C PRO A 200 -12.80 -38.29 -2.18
N MET A 201 -13.54 -39.15 -1.48
CA MET A 201 -12.98 -40.01 -0.44
C MET A 201 -12.03 -41.05 -1.06
N VAL A 202 -10.84 -41.21 -0.49
CA VAL A 202 -9.82 -42.15 -0.96
C VAL A 202 -9.87 -43.42 -0.09
N SER A 203 -9.96 -44.60 -0.71
CA SER A 203 -9.84 -45.86 0.03
C SER A 203 -8.39 -46.08 0.46
N HIS A 204 -8.18 -46.41 1.74
CA HIS A 204 -6.85 -46.57 2.35
C HIS A 204 -5.99 -45.30 2.30
N GLY A 205 -6.64 -44.16 2.50
CA GLY A 205 -6.04 -42.84 2.55
C GLY A 205 -7.05 -41.80 3.01
N ASP A 206 -6.59 -40.56 3.09
CA ASP A 206 -7.36 -39.41 3.57
C ASP A 206 -6.74 -38.13 2.98
N TYR A 207 -7.25 -36.95 3.33
CA TYR A 207 -6.76 -35.69 2.79
C TYR A 207 -6.66 -34.57 3.82
N ILE A 208 -5.83 -33.58 3.51
CA ILE A 208 -5.74 -32.31 4.21
C ILE A 208 -6.07 -31.18 3.25
N CYS A 209 -6.82 -30.18 3.70
CA CYS A 209 -7.10 -28.98 2.92
C CYS A 209 -6.18 -27.82 3.30
N HIS A 210 -6.06 -26.86 2.40
CA HIS A 210 -5.34 -25.60 2.56
C HIS A 210 -6.21 -24.45 2.02
N PRO A 211 -6.58 -23.45 2.85
CA PRO A 211 -6.29 -23.32 4.28
C PRO A 211 -7.05 -24.35 5.15
N ARG A 212 -6.56 -24.59 6.38
CA ARG A 212 -7.28 -25.32 7.43
C ARG A 212 -8.02 -24.32 8.34
N PRO A 213 -9.14 -24.70 9.00
CA PRO A 213 -9.83 -26.00 8.95
C PRO A 213 -10.66 -26.22 7.68
N CYS A 214 -11.01 -27.48 7.39
CA CYS A 214 -11.72 -27.89 6.16
C CYS A 214 -13.24 -27.68 6.28
N GLU A 215 -13.66 -26.45 6.59
CA GLU A 215 -15.07 -26.08 6.79
C GLU A 215 -15.77 -25.74 5.47
N ARG A 216 -15.04 -25.17 4.50
CA ARG A 216 -15.57 -24.76 3.20
C ARG A 216 -14.49 -24.83 2.11
N TYR A 217 -14.83 -25.41 0.96
CA TYR A 217 -13.92 -25.60 -0.18
C TYR A 217 -14.12 -24.50 -1.23
N ASN A 218 -13.68 -23.30 -0.91
CA ASN A 218 -13.76 -22.15 -1.83
C ASN A 218 -12.78 -22.32 -3.01
N HIS A 219 -12.97 -21.54 -4.07
CA HIS A 219 -11.97 -21.46 -5.14
C HIS A 219 -10.57 -21.18 -4.58
N GLY A 220 -9.57 -21.89 -5.09
CA GLY A 220 -8.19 -21.81 -4.62
C GLY A 220 -7.90 -22.69 -3.39
N THR A 221 -8.91 -23.29 -2.75
CA THR A 221 -8.67 -24.34 -1.74
C THR A 221 -7.94 -25.50 -2.41
N VAL A 222 -6.77 -25.85 -1.87
CA VAL A 222 -5.96 -27.00 -2.31
C VAL A 222 -6.20 -28.15 -1.35
N VAL A 223 -6.38 -29.36 -1.88
CA VAL A 223 -6.52 -30.59 -1.11
C VAL A 223 -5.34 -31.50 -1.47
N GLU A 224 -4.60 -31.92 -0.43
CA GLU A 224 -3.47 -32.84 -0.51
C GLU A 224 -3.89 -34.21 0.03
N PHE A 225 -3.78 -35.23 -0.81
CA PHE A 225 -4.08 -36.61 -0.45
C PHE A 225 -2.86 -37.34 0.11
N TYR A 226 -3.10 -38.20 1.08
CA TYR A 226 -2.11 -39.11 1.66
C TYR A 226 -2.71 -40.51 1.84
N CYS A 227 -1.85 -41.53 1.88
CA CYS A 227 -2.28 -42.92 2.05
C CYS A 227 -2.00 -43.44 3.47
N ASP A 228 -2.77 -44.44 3.88
CA ASP A 228 -2.55 -45.19 5.11
C ASP A 228 -1.21 -45.95 5.09
N PRO A 229 -0.62 -46.24 6.27
CA PRO A 229 0.59 -47.05 6.35
C PRO A 229 0.46 -48.41 5.63
N GLY A 230 1.37 -48.67 4.70
CA GLY A 230 1.35 -49.86 3.84
C GLY A 230 0.60 -49.68 2.50
N TYR A 231 0.23 -48.44 2.15
CA TYR A 231 -0.32 -48.07 0.85
C TYR A 231 0.46 -46.89 0.24
N THR A 232 0.42 -46.77 -1.07
CA THR A 232 1.03 -45.68 -1.87
C THR A 232 0.03 -45.14 -2.89
N LEU A 233 0.14 -43.85 -3.19
CA LEU A 233 -0.64 -43.23 -4.27
C LEU A 233 -0.25 -43.85 -5.62
N THR A 234 -1.24 -44.07 -6.48
CA THR A 234 -1.00 -44.67 -7.81
C THR A 234 -0.56 -43.65 -8.86
N ASN A 235 -0.88 -42.37 -8.65
CA ASN A 235 -0.46 -41.26 -9.51
C ASN A 235 0.56 -40.38 -8.78
N ASP A 236 1.48 -39.78 -9.53
CA ASP A 236 2.45 -38.79 -9.02
C ASP A 236 1.79 -37.50 -8.51
N TYR A 237 0.55 -37.23 -8.94
CA TYR A 237 -0.22 -36.06 -8.54
C TYR A 237 -1.08 -36.36 -7.30
N LYS A 238 -0.71 -35.74 -6.17
CA LYS A 238 -1.41 -35.83 -4.88
C LYS A 238 -2.28 -34.62 -4.53
N TYR A 239 -2.42 -33.66 -5.45
CA TYR A 239 -3.10 -32.39 -5.23
C TYR A 239 -4.28 -32.19 -6.18
N ILE A 240 -5.39 -31.70 -5.65
CA ILE A 240 -6.48 -31.08 -6.42
C ILE A 240 -6.76 -29.67 -5.87
N THR A 241 -7.21 -28.77 -6.73
CA THR A 241 -7.53 -27.38 -6.40
C THR A 241 -8.96 -27.09 -6.80
N CYS A 242 -9.73 -26.45 -5.92
CA CYS A 242 -11.07 -25.99 -6.26
C CYS A 242 -10.98 -24.82 -7.25
N GLN A 243 -11.63 -24.94 -8.41
CA GLN A 243 -11.69 -23.92 -9.45
C GLN A 243 -13.15 -23.74 -9.86
N TYR A 244 -13.71 -22.58 -9.49
CA TYR A 244 -15.07 -22.15 -9.82
C TYR A 244 -16.19 -23.16 -9.50
N GLY A 245 -16.05 -23.91 -8.40
CA GLY A 245 -17.02 -24.93 -7.97
C GLY A 245 -16.67 -26.37 -8.38
N GLU A 246 -15.66 -26.57 -9.23
CA GLU A 246 -15.20 -27.90 -9.66
C GLU A 246 -13.78 -28.22 -9.15
N TRP A 247 -13.52 -29.50 -8.86
CA TRP A 247 -12.19 -29.97 -8.48
C TRP A 247 -11.31 -30.20 -9.70
N PHE A 248 -10.20 -29.46 -9.79
CA PHE A 248 -9.22 -29.59 -10.87
C PHE A 248 -7.85 -30.06 -10.35
N PRO A 249 -7.23 -31.11 -10.95
CA PRO A 249 -7.76 -31.91 -12.05
C PRO A 249 -8.73 -32.99 -11.54
N SER A 250 -9.71 -33.39 -12.35
CA SER A 250 -10.82 -34.27 -11.96
C SER A 250 -10.52 -35.78 -12.01
N TYR A 251 -9.25 -36.20 -11.86
CA TYR A 251 -8.88 -37.61 -11.87
C TYR A 251 -9.19 -38.31 -10.53
N GLN A 252 -9.37 -39.62 -10.58
CA GLN A 252 -9.59 -40.43 -9.38
C GLN A 252 -8.29 -40.70 -8.64
N VAL A 253 -8.25 -40.38 -7.34
CA VAL A 253 -7.14 -40.68 -6.42
C VAL A 253 -7.44 -41.99 -5.71
N TYR A 254 -6.49 -42.93 -5.75
CA TYR A 254 -6.61 -44.20 -5.04
C TYR A 254 -5.24 -44.69 -4.56
N CYS A 255 -5.25 -45.21 -3.33
CA CYS A 255 -4.09 -45.78 -2.66
C CYS A 255 -4.04 -47.29 -2.90
N VAL A 256 -2.95 -47.79 -3.48
CA VAL A 256 -2.70 -49.22 -3.69
C VAL A 256 -1.79 -49.76 -2.60
N LYS A 257 -2.05 -50.99 -2.15
CA LYS A 257 -1.23 -51.64 -1.14
C LYS A 257 0.21 -51.77 -1.65
N THR A 258 1.19 -51.36 -0.87
CA THR A 258 2.59 -51.56 -1.24
C THR A 258 2.88 -53.05 -1.27
N GLU A 259 3.16 -53.59 -2.45
CA GLU A 259 3.76 -54.92 -2.55
C GLU A 259 5.17 -54.84 -1.97
N GLN A 260 5.28 -55.28 -0.72
CA GLN A 260 6.56 -55.61 -0.12
C GLN A 260 7.11 -56.82 -0.86
N THR A 261 7.82 -56.56 -1.96
CA THR A 261 8.87 -57.46 -2.44
C THR A 261 9.92 -57.52 -1.35
N TRP A 262 9.70 -58.41 -0.37
CA TRP A 262 10.74 -58.89 0.52
C TRP A 262 11.96 -59.21 -0.35
N PRO A 263 13.16 -58.67 -0.05
CA PRO A 263 14.31 -58.92 -0.88
C PRO A 263 14.53 -60.43 -0.92
N ASN A 264 14.43 -61.01 -2.12
CA ASN A 264 14.58 -62.44 -2.33
C ASN A 264 15.88 -62.88 -1.64
N THR A 265 15.77 -63.78 -0.66
CA THR A 265 16.89 -64.21 0.21
C THR A 265 18.06 -64.83 -0.57
N GLN A 266 17.86 -65.08 -1.85
CA GLN A 266 18.86 -65.44 -2.83
C GLN A 266 19.92 -64.34 -3.05
N GLU A 267 19.55 -63.06 -3.09
CA GLU A 267 20.48 -61.92 -3.28
C GLU A 267 21.42 -61.78 -2.06
N THR A 268 20.87 -61.90 -0.84
CA THR A 268 21.66 -61.85 0.41
C THR A 268 22.54 -63.09 0.59
N LEU A 269 22.11 -64.26 0.11
CA LEU A 269 22.96 -65.46 0.07
C LEU A 269 24.08 -65.37 -0.98
N LEU A 270 23.83 -64.85 -2.18
CA LEU A 270 24.89 -64.69 -3.20
C LEU A 270 25.93 -63.63 -2.79
N THR A 271 25.50 -62.53 -2.17
CA THR A 271 26.42 -61.49 -1.69
C THR A 271 27.27 -61.99 -0.52
N THR A 272 26.69 -62.67 0.47
CA THR A 272 27.45 -63.27 1.57
C THR A 272 28.40 -64.38 1.10
N TRP A 273 27.99 -65.28 0.19
CA TRP A 273 28.89 -66.28 -0.39
C TRP A 273 30.05 -65.67 -1.18
N LYS A 274 29.81 -64.59 -1.94
CA LYS A 274 30.87 -63.84 -2.62
C LYS A 274 31.89 -63.27 -1.61
N ILE A 275 31.42 -62.64 -0.53
CA ILE A 275 32.30 -62.06 0.50
C ILE A 275 33.12 -63.16 1.20
N VAL A 276 32.53 -64.31 1.53
CA VAL A 276 33.25 -65.46 2.12
C VAL A 276 34.28 -66.04 1.14
N ALA A 277 33.96 -66.13 -0.15
CA ALA A 277 34.92 -66.60 -1.17
C ALA A 277 36.11 -65.62 -1.34
N PHE A 278 35.86 -64.31 -1.41
CA PHE A 278 36.91 -63.29 -1.56
C PHE A 278 37.80 -63.15 -0.32
N THR A 279 37.25 -63.32 0.89
CA THR A 279 38.03 -63.32 2.13
C THR A 279 38.87 -64.58 2.25
N ALA A 280 38.33 -65.76 1.92
CA ALA A 280 39.08 -67.01 1.90
C ALA A 280 40.24 -66.98 0.90
N THR A 281 40.04 -66.46 -0.32
CA THR A 281 41.13 -66.32 -1.31
C THR A 281 42.19 -65.32 -0.85
N SER A 282 41.80 -64.18 -0.27
CA SER A 282 42.75 -63.21 0.29
C SER A 282 43.61 -63.80 1.40
N VAL A 283 43.03 -64.53 2.36
CA VAL A 283 43.79 -65.18 3.44
C VAL A 283 44.76 -66.23 2.89
N LEU A 284 44.33 -67.04 1.92
CA LEU A 284 45.17 -68.08 1.33
C LEU A 284 46.33 -67.48 0.52
N LEU A 285 46.08 -66.38 -0.21
CA LEU A 285 47.10 -65.63 -0.95
C LEU A 285 48.11 -64.95 0.00
N VAL A 286 47.64 -64.36 1.10
CA VAL A 286 48.52 -63.79 2.15
C VAL A 286 49.37 -64.88 2.81
N LEU A 287 48.81 -66.05 3.14
CA LEU A 287 49.58 -67.17 3.68
C LEU A 287 50.63 -67.67 2.69
N LEU A 288 50.29 -67.75 1.39
CA LEU A 288 51.22 -68.15 0.33
C LEU A 288 52.34 -67.11 0.15
N LEU A 289 52.02 -65.81 0.21
CA LEU A 289 53.02 -64.73 0.24
C LEU A 289 53.90 -64.77 1.49
N VAL A 290 53.36 -65.11 2.67
CA VAL A 290 54.16 -65.29 3.90
C VAL A 290 55.08 -66.51 3.78
N ILE A 291 54.63 -67.61 3.17
CA ILE A 291 55.48 -68.79 2.90
C ILE A 291 56.59 -68.43 1.91
N LEU A 292 56.27 -67.76 0.79
CA LEU A 292 57.27 -67.29 -0.18
C LEU A 292 58.25 -66.29 0.45
N ALA A 293 57.77 -65.36 1.27
CA ALA A 293 58.61 -64.42 2.02
C ALA A 293 59.52 -65.16 3.02
N ARG A 294 59.04 -66.20 3.71
CA ARG A 294 59.87 -67.04 4.58
C ARG A 294 60.91 -67.87 3.79
N MET A 295 60.58 -68.33 2.58
CA MET A 295 61.54 -68.99 1.69
C MET A 295 62.60 -68.02 1.12
N PHE A 296 62.25 -66.76 0.86
CA PHE A 296 63.22 -65.75 0.42
C PHE A 296 64.06 -65.17 1.57
N GLN A 297 63.45 -64.91 2.73
CA GLN A 297 64.14 -64.40 3.93
C GLN A 297 65.14 -65.40 4.51
N THR A 298 64.96 -66.71 4.29
CA THR A 298 65.95 -67.74 4.66
C THR A 298 67.15 -67.83 3.69
N LYS A 299 67.11 -67.15 2.53
CA LYS A 299 68.20 -67.13 1.54
C LYS A 299 69.08 -65.87 1.55
N PHE A 300 68.67 -64.80 2.22
CA PHE A 300 69.41 -63.52 2.28
C PHE A 300 69.83 -63.06 3.68
N LYS A 301 69.66 -63.89 4.72
CA LYS A 301 70.12 -63.59 6.10
C LYS A 301 71.59 -63.99 6.36
N THR A 302 72.48 -63.67 5.43
CA THR A 302 73.94 -63.70 5.64
C THR A 302 74.55 -62.40 5.11
N HIS A 303 75.32 -61.72 5.95
CA HIS A 303 76.01 -60.42 5.75
C HIS A 303 75.20 -59.11 5.92
N PHE A 304 75.26 -58.62 7.17
CA PHE A 304 75.63 -57.25 7.59
C PHE A 304 74.86 -55.98 7.15
N LEU A 305 74.35 -55.31 8.20
CA LEU A 305 74.12 -53.86 8.42
C LEU A 305 75.46 -53.05 8.46
N PRO A 306 75.49 -51.69 8.57
CA PRO A 306 74.44 -50.66 8.39
C PRO A 306 74.88 -49.35 7.64
N ARG A 307 73.93 -48.39 7.54
CA ARG A 307 74.10 -46.90 7.61
C ARG A 307 74.58 -46.12 6.36
N GLY A 308 73.72 -45.21 5.88
CA GLY A 308 74.02 -44.14 4.91
C GLY A 308 72.80 -43.22 4.71
N ASN A 309 73.00 -41.92 4.52
CA ASN A 309 71.95 -40.88 4.48
C ASN A 309 71.29 -40.66 3.09
N GLN A 310 70.27 -39.78 3.09
CA GLN A 310 69.84 -38.81 2.05
C GLN A 310 68.60 -39.10 1.15
N GLU A 311 67.57 -38.27 1.40
CA GLU A 311 66.84 -37.35 0.48
C GLU A 311 66.00 -37.84 -0.72
N GLY A 312 64.80 -37.23 -0.84
CA GLY A 312 63.88 -37.26 -2.00
C GLY A 312 63.04 -38.54 -2.15
N SER A 313 61.93 -38.61 -2.90
CA SER A 313 61.10 -37.63 -3.62
C SER A 313 59.89 -38.40 -4.22
N MET A 314 58.62 -37.97 -4.26
CA MET A 314 57.84 -36.86 -3.67
C MET A 314 56.33 -37.19 -3.86
N GLY A 315 55.40 -36.57 -3.12
CA GLY A 315 53.95 -36.75 -3.31
C GLY A 315 53.14 -35.58 -2.71
N ASP A 316 52.65 -34.70 -3.57
CA ASP A 316 52.04 -33.41 -3.21
C ASP A 316 50.55 -33.56 -2.81
N PRO A 317 50.07 -32.82 -1.78
CA PRO A 317 48.65 -32.62 -1.51
C PRO A 317 48.14 -31.28 -2.09
N ASP A 318 46.95 -31.27 -2.68
CA ASP A 318 46.32 -30.07 -3.24
C ASP A 318 46.06 -28.98 -2.19
N PHE A 319 46.37 -27.73 -2.54
CA PHE A 319 46.06 -26.53 -1.75
C PHE A 319 45.46 -25.44 -2.62
N VAL A 320 44.67 -24.55 -2.02
CA VAL A 320 44.14 -23.34 -2.67
C VAL A 320 44.65 -22.12 -1.90
N VAL A 321 45.03 -21.08 -2.62
CA VAL A 321 45.49 -19.80 -2.07
C VAL A 321 44.40 -18.75 -2.28
N VAL A 322 44.00 -18.08 -1.20
CA VAL A 322 43.18 -16.86 -1.23
C VAL A 322 43.92 -15.82 -0.40
N ASP A 323 44.07 -14.60 -0.94
CA ASP A 323 44.79 -13.47 -0.33
C ASP A 323 46.17 -13.81 0.27
N GLY A 324 46.94 -14.65 -0.43
CA GLY A 324 48.36 -14.88 -0.16
C GLY A 324 48.69 -15.84 0.98
N VAL A 325 47.68 -16.46 1.62
CA VAL A 325 47.88 -17.48 2.66
C VAL A 325 47.44 -18.86 2.13
N PRO A 326 48.30 -19.89 2.17
CA PRO A 326 47.93 -21.23 1.75
C PRO A 326 47.10 -21.92 2.85
N VAL A 327 45.93 -22.45 2.47
CA VAL A 327 45.04 -23.21 3.38
C VAL A 327 44.91 -24.64 2.85
N MET A 328 45.16 -25.62 3.72
CA MET A 328 44.91 -27.04 3.41
C MET A 328 43.45 -27.39 3.69
N LEU A 329 42.83 -28.14 2.78
CA LEU A 329 41.45 -28.62 2.94
C LEU A 329 41.42 -29.83 3.91
N PRO A 330 40.46 -29.89 4.86
CA PRO A 330 40.30 -31.06 5.72
C PRO A 330 39.78 -32.26 4.93
N SER A 331 40.06 -33.48 5.41
CA SER A 331 39.51 -34.68 4.80
C SER A 331 38.04 -34.88 5.19
N TYR A 332 37.32 -35.68 4.39
CA TYR A 332 35.89 -35.93 4.53
C TYR A 332 35.46 -36.42 5.93
N ASP A 333 36.34 -37.14 6.65
CA ASP A 333 36.02 -37.75 7.94
C ASP A 333 35.99 -36.76 9.12
N GLU A 334 36.65 -35.59 9.00
CA GLU A 334 36.68 -34.57 10.06
C GLU A 334 35.45 -33.65 10.05
N ALA A 335 34.74 -33.53 8.92
CA ALA A 335 33.59 -32.63 8.77
C ALA A 335 32.27 -33.18 9.37
N VAL A 336 32.22 -34.46 9.77
CA VAL A 336 30.99 -35.15 10.18
C VAL A 336 30.90 -35.38 11.71
N SER A 337 31.95 -35.04 12.47
CA SER A 337 32.19 -35.63 13.80
C SER A 337 32.22 -34.65 15.00
N SER A 338 31.71 -33.42 14.90
CA SER A 338 31.84 -32.39 15.96
C SER A 338 30.57 -31.54 16.20
N GLY A 339 29.47 -32.20 16.57
CA GLY A 339 28.14 -31.58 16.71
C GLY A 339 27.42 -31.73 18.06
N LEU A 340 28.11 -31.92 19.20
CA LEU A 340 27.45 -31.93 20.53
C LEU A 340 28.38 -31.49 21.69
N ASN A 341 27.92 -30.44 22.40
CA ASN A 341 28.21 -30.07 23.80
C ASN A 341 29.66 -29.78 24.26
N ALA A 342 29.97 -28.50 24.51
CA ALA A 342 30.39 -28.00 25.84
C ALA A 342 30.48 -26.46 25.92
N LEU A 343 30.11 -25.87 27.06
CA LEU A 343 30.22 -24.43 27.38
C LEU A 343 31.46 -24.15 28.25
N ALA A 344 32.27 -23.14 27.88
CA ALA A 344 33.02 -22.12 28.68
C ALA A 344 33.80 -22.52 29.99
N PRO A 345 34.69 -21.67 30.60
CA PRO A 345 34.98 -20.23 30.35
C PRO A 345 36.46 -19.72 30.49
N GLY A 346 36.67 -18.43 30.18
CA GLY A 346 37.76 -17.54 30.69
C GLY A 346 39.12 -17.58 29.96
N TYR A 347 39.93 -16.53 29.78
CA TYR A 347 40.00 -15.09 30.17
C TYR A 347 41.10 -14.42 29.27
N SER A 348 41.29 -13.10 29.05
CA SER A 348 40.62 -11.80 29.32
C SER A 348 41.36 -10.66 28.55
N ALA A 349 41.07 -9.37 28.85
CA ALA A 349 41.73 -8.12 28.37
C ALA A 349 41.41 -7.67 26.91
N THR A 350 41.19 -6.39 26.55
CA THR A 350 41.16 -5.10 27.29
C THR A 350 40.40 -4.03 26.47
N THR A 351 39.81 -3.00 27.11
CA THR A 351 39.50 -1.60 26.69
C THR A 351 39.18 -1.27 25.19
N ASP A 352 38.26 -0.36 24.81
CA ASP A 352 37.69 0.82 25.48
C ASP A 352 36.32 1.28 24.88
N GLN A 353 35.78 2.38 25.40
CA GLN A 353 34.47 3.04 25.18
C GLN A 353 34.09 3.40 23.72
N GLY A 354 32.76 3.54 23.46
CA GLY A 354 32.27 4.41 22.38
C GLY A 354 30.85 4.15 21.85
N HIS A 355 29.86 4.85 22.38
CA HIS A 355 28.45 4.99 21.97
C HIS A 355 27.94 4.40 20.64
N ILE A 356 26.79 3.71 20.75
CA ILE A 356 25.99 3.14 19.66
C ILE A 356 25.26 4.24 18.86
N LEU A 357 25.41 4.17 17.55
CA LEU A 357 24.48 4.71 16.56
C LEU A 357 24.05 3.51 15.71
N GLN A 358 22.77 3.10 15.79
CA GLN A 358 22.23 2.03 14.96
C GLN A 358 21.00 2.56 14.23
N SER A 359 21.18 2.77 12.93
CA SER A 359 20.11 2.71 11.94
C SER A 359 19.71 1.25 11.73
N GLU A 360 18.41 1.03 11.47
CA GLU A 360 17.89 -0.20 10.86
C GLU A 360 18.76 -0.70 9.69
N ASP A 361 18.80 -2.02 9.49
CA ASP A 361 18.53 -2.56 8.15
C ASP A 361 17.91 -3.97 8.17
N GLN A 362 16.61 -3.98 7.86
CA GLN A 362 15.91 -4.93 6.98
C GLN A 362 16.06 -6.46 7.17
N ASN A 363 15.01 -7.05 7.76
CA ASN A 363 14.47 -8.36 7.35
C ASN A 363 13.19 -8.15 6.52
N PRO A 364 12.84 -9.04 5.56
CA PRO A 364 11.70 -8.86 4.66
C PRO A 364 10.33 -9.04 5.35
N PRO A 365 9.25 -8.42 4.83
CA PRO A 365 8.01 -8.22 5.56
C PRO A 365 7.07 -9.45 5.59
N ALA A 366 6.39 -9.64 6.72
CA ALA A 366 5.25 -10.53 6.86
C ALA A 366 3.93 -9.74 6.74
N TYR A 367 2.91 -10.33 6.10
CA TYR A 367 1.58 -9.72 5.94
C TYR A 367 0.84 -9.56 7.28
N PRO A 368 0.19 -8.41 7.55
CA PRO A 368 -0.66 -8.24 8.73
C PRO A 368 -2.08 -8.75 8.50
N GLY A 369 -2.54 -9.66 9.37
CA GLY A 369 -3.98 -9.94 9.54
C GLY A 369 -4.64 -8.92 10.49
N PRO A 370 -5.95 -8.64 10.35
CA PRO A 370 -6.63 -7.67 11.19
C PRO A 370 -6.77 -8.17 12.64
N ARG A 371 -6.30 -7.36 13.60
CA ARG A 371 -6.62 -7.57 15.02
C ARG A 371 -8.02 -7.06 15.31
N ILE A 372 -8.85 -7.94 15.86
CA ILE A 372 -10.12 -7.57 16.48
C ILE A 372 -9.79 -6.81 17.78
N THR A 373 -10.24 -5.56 17.89
CA THR A 373 -10.32 -4.84 19.16
C THR A 373 -11.68 -5.10 19.80
N ASP A 374 -11.76 -6.15 20.61
CA ASP A 374 -12.81 -6.26 21.62
C ASP A 374 -12.53 -5.23 22.71
N THR A 375 -13.39 -4.22 22.82
CA THR A 375 -13.47 -3.38 24.03
C THR A 375 -14.94 -3.07 24.31
N LEU A 376 -15.52 -3.94 25.14
CA LEU A 376 -16.83 -3.76 25.75
C LEU A 376 -16.86 -2.41 26.52
N PRO A 377 -18.01 -1.70 26.52
CA PRO A 377 -18.80 -1.79 27.75
C PRO A 377 -20.31 -1.98 27.46
N SER A 378 -20.85 -3.07 27.99
CA SER A 378 -22.26 -3.23 28.28
C SER A 378 -22.50 -2.59 29.64
N ASN A 379 -23.47 -1.67 29.73
CA ASN A 379 -24.49 -1.75 30.78
C ASN A 379 -25.62 -0.73 30.56
N PHE A 380 -26.85 -1.26 30.56
CA PHE A 380 -28.13 -0.62 30.90
C PHE A 380 -28.45 0.76 30.29
N GLU A 381 -29.44 0.77 29.40
CA GLU A 381 -30.78 1.19 29.83
C GLU A 381 -31.87 0.50 28.98
N ALA A 382 -33.01 0.22 29.61
CA ALA A 382 -34.14 -0.47 28.98
C ALA A 382 -35.30 0.50 28.80
N TYR A 383 -35.96 0.46 27.64
CA TYR A 383 -37.28 1.06 27.46
C TYR A 383 -38.18 0.16 26.62
N ASP A 384 -39.31 -0.23 27.22
CA ASP A 384 -40.41 -0.94 26.57
C ASP A 384 -41.16 -0.04 25.58
N SER A 385 -41.57 -0.60 24.43
CA SER A 385 -42.78 -0.18 23.68
C SER A 385 -43.24 -1.25 22.66
N ARG A 386 -43.75 -2.34 23.24
CA ARG A 386 -44.90 -3.18 22.86
C ARG A 386 -45.74 -2.86 21.58
N SER A 387 -46.27 -3.93 20.98
CA SER A 387 -47.37 -4.03 19.97
C SER A 387 -47.03 -3.65 18.52
N ASP A 388 -47.57 -4.31 17.48
CA ASP A 388 -48.48 -5.47 17.43
C ASP A 388 -48.36 -6.26 16.12
N SER A 389 -48.95 -7.45 16.07
CA SER A 389 -48.98 -8.32 14.88
C SER A 389 -50.38 -8.41 14.25
N SER A 390 -50.48 -8.31 12.90
CA SER A 390 -51.23 -9.28 12.05
C SER A 390 -51.58 -8.78 10.63
N GLU A 391 -51.52 -9.74 9.70
CA GLU A 391 -52.40 -10.01 8.53
C GLU A 391 -52.66 -8.91 7.46
N LEU A 392 -52.38 -9.11 6.15
CA LEU A 392 -52.91 -10.09 5.17
C LEU A 392 -54.25 -9.65 4.53
N LEU A 393 -54.22 -9.06 3.32
CA LEU A 393 -55.21 -9.33 2.25
C LEU A 393 -54.87 -8.72 0.87
N GLN A 394 -55.42 -9.36 -0.16
CA GLN A 394 -55.15 -9.23 -1.59
C GLN A 394 -55.90 -8.12 -2.35
N SER A 395 -55.28 -7.75 -3.49
CA SER A 395 -55.88 -7.56 -4.84
C SER A 395 -56.80 -6.36 -5.15
N LEU A 396 -56.56 -5.71 -6.30
CA LEU A 396 -57.32 -5.91 -7.56
C LEU A 396 -56.92 -4.88 -8.64
N TYR A 397 -56.75 -5.34 -9.89
CA TYR A 397 -56.81 -4.52 -11.11
C TYR A 397 -58.28 -4.14 -11.42
N PRO A 398 -58.54 -3.10 -12.24
CA PRO A 398 -58.92 -3.41 -13.63
C PRO A 398 -58.48 -2.37 -14.70
N SER A 399 -58.13 -2.88 -15.89
CA SER A 399 -58.23 -2.14 -17.18
C SER A 399 -59.71 -2.09 -17.65
N PRO A 400 -60.13 -1.28 -18.67
CA PRO A 400 -59.87 -1.60 -20.10
C PRO A 400 -59.84 -0.30 -21.00
N ALA A 401 -59.94 -0.26 -22.33
CA ALA A 401 -60.16 -1.23 -23.42
C ALA A 401 -59.69 -0.67 -24.80
N CYS A 402 -59.28 -1.55 -25.74
CA CYS A 402 -59.64 -1.61 -27.19
C CYS A 402 -59.39 -0.38 -28.15
N GLN A 403 -59.11 -0.53 -29.47
CA GLN A 403 -59.01 -1.71 -30.35
C GLN A 403 -58.25 -1.42 -31.68
N ALA A 404 -57.46 -2.41 -32.14
CA ALA A 404 -57.12 -2.85 -33.51
C ALA A 404 -57.07 -1.91 -34.75
N ALA A 405 -55.97 -2.01 -35.53
CA ALA A 405 -56.00 -2.33 -36.98
C ALA A 405 -54.62 -2.72 -37.60
N ALA A 406 -54.66 -3.75 -38.47
CA ALA A 406 -53.75 -4.33 -39.47
C ALA A 406 -52.35 -3.74 -39.90
N LEU A 407 -51.45 -4.68 -40.21
CA LEU A 407 -50.22 -4.65 -41.06
C LEU A 407 -50.56 -4.55 -42.59
N PRO A 408 -49.63 -4.47 -43.61
CA PRO A 408 -48.21 -4.88 -43.60
C PRO A 408 -47.14 -4.11 -44.48
N SER A 409 -45.86 -4.48 -44.27
CA SER A 409 -44.72 -4.64 -45.22
C SER A 409 -44.36 -3.64 -46.36
N SER A 410 -43.09 -3.20 -46.39
CA SER A 410 -42.13 -3.08 -47.53
C SER A 410 -41.06 -2.04 -47.14
N ASP A 411 -39.81 -2.39 -46.84
CA ASP A 411 -38.70 -2.80 -47.72
C ASP A 411 -38.08 -1.68 -48.60
N ARG A 412 -36.78 -1.45 -48.34
CA ARG A 412 -35.67 -1.08 -49.24
C ARG A 412 -35.26 0.39 -49.58
N THR A 413 -33.98 0.66 -49.24
CA THR A 413 -32.93 1.48 -49.90
C THR A 413 -33.01 3.02 -50.01
N ASP A 414 -31.97 3.64 -49.44
CA ASP A 414 -31.01 4.58 -50.05
C ASP A 414 -31.46 5.63 -51.07
N ILE A 415 -31.09 6.89 -50.81
CA ILE A 415 -30.21 7.69 -51.68
C ILE A 415 -29.71 8.92 -50.90
N SER A 416 -28.42 9.24 -51.05
CA SER A 416 -27.84 10.48 -50.54
C SER A 416 -28.08 11.65 -51.50
N CYS A 417 -28.33 12.83 -50.95
CA CYS A 417 -27.91 14.06 -51.59
C CYS A 417 -27.69 15.17 -50.57
N SER A 418 -26.48 15.74 -50.59
CA SER A 418 -26.14 16.98 -49.91
C SER A 418 -26.74 18.16 -50.64
N THR A 419 -27.29 19.12 -49.91
CA THR A 419 -27.28 20.54 -50.33
C THR A 419 -27.24 21.44 -49.10
N THR A 420 -26.40 22.46 -49.16
CA THR A 420 -26.28 23.54 -48.18
C THR A 420 -27.56 24.37 -48.12
N GLY A 421 -28.07 24.65 -46.92
CA GLY A 421 -29.24 25.50 -46.69
C GLY A 421 -29.26 26.05 -45.27
N GLU A 422 -29.42 27.36 -45.16
CA GLU A 422 -29.19 28.23 -44.00
C GLU A 422 -30.05 27.94 -42.75
N ALA A 423 -29.64 28.55 -41.63
CA ALA A 423 -30.19 28.32 -40.31
C ALA A 423 -31.64 28.82 -40.10
N VAL A 424 -32.43 28.01 -39.38
CA VAL A 424 -33.57 28.50 -38.59
C VAL A 424 -33.46 27.91 -37.19
N SER A 425 -33.39 28.78 -36.18
CA SER A 425 -33.43 28.40 -34.77
C SER A 425 -34.88 28.23 -34.32
N THR A 426 -35.18 27.12 -33.63
CA THR A 426 -36.44 26.95 -32.89
C THR A 426 -36.13 26.39 -31.50
N SER A 427 -35.84 27.30 -30.56
CA SER A 427 -35.76 26.97 -29.14
C SER A 427 -37.14 26.54 -28.62
N LEU A 428 -37.25 25.33 -28.07
CA LEU A 428 -38.46 24.91 -27.35
C LEU A 428 -38.41 25.44 -25.92
N ARG A 429 -39.32 26.36 -25.59
CA ARG A 429 -39.48 26.94 -24.25
C ARG A 429 -40.52 26.11 -23.49
N ILE A 430 -40.13 25.52 -22.35
CA ILE A 430 -41.04 24.81 -21.45
C ILE A 430 -41.24 25.70 -20.22
N ASP A 431 -42.45 26.23 -20.07
CA ASP A 431 -42.93 26.81 -18.80
C ASP A 431 -43.44 25.66 -17.92
N ILE A 432 -43.08 25.69 -16.64
CA ILE A 432 -43.75 24.93 -15.57
C ILE A 432 -44.13 25.96 -14.50
N ALA A 433 -45.39 25.95 -14.09
CA ALA A 433 -45.95 26.87 -13.10
C ALA A 433 -46.02 26.21 -11.71
N ASP A 434 -45.85 27.05 -10.68
CA ASP A 434 -46.10 26.88 -9.23
C ASP A 434 -46.06 25.45 -8.62
#